data_AF-A0A419HSP7-F1
#
_entry.id   AF-A0A419HSP7-F1
#
_cell.length_a   1.000
_cell.length_b   1.000
_cell.length_c   1.000
_cell.angle_alpha   90.00
_cell.angle_beta   90.00
_cell.angle_gamma   90.00
#
_symmetry.space_group_name_H-M   'P 1'
#
loop_
_entity.id
_entity.type
_entity.pdbx_description
1 polymer ?
#
loop_
_entity_poly.entity_id
_entity_poly.type
_entity_poly.pdbx_seq_one_letter_code
_entity_poly.pdbx_strand_id
1 'polypeptide(L)' 'MPQRVVTVTDILDGHVALDIQCLDRIYLNAYVPRLQTSAQVVAFLADHLGYPFPSPALFKQIGDRF' A
#
# COMPACT_ATOMS: atom_id res chain seq x y z
N MET A 1 -21.32 33.28 -25.81
CA MET A 1 -21.05 31.84 -25.61
C MET A 1 -20.20 31.72 -24.36
N PRO A 2 -20.62 30.99 -23.31
CA PRO A 2 -19.78 30.85 -22.12
C PRO A 2 -18.53 30.06 -22.50
N GLN A 3 -17.36 30.61 -22.18
CA GLN A 3 -16.08 29.94 -22.37
C GLN A 3 -16.01 28.78 -21.37
N ARG A 4 -16.08 27.53 -21.83
CA ARG A 4 -15.86 26.36 -20.97
C ARG A 4 -14.41 26.38 -20.51
N VAL A 5 -14.18 26.41 -19.20
CA VAL A 5 -12.85 26.24 -18.62
C VAL A 5 -12.42 24.80 -18.89
N VAL A 6 -11.34 24.65 -19.65
CA VAL A 6 -10.72 23.35 -19.94
C VAL A 6 -9.82 23.01 -18.76
N THR A 7 -10.05 21.86 -18.14
CA THR A 7 -9.24 21.36 -17.03
C THR A 7 -8.09 20.52 -17.54
N VAL A 8 -7.06 20.33 -16.69
CA VAL A 8 -5.94 19.44 -16.99
C VAL A 8 -6.42 18.02 -17.30
N THR A 9 -7.50 17.56 -16.64
CA THR A 9 -8.11 16.25 -16.88
C THR A 9 -8.69 16.13 -18.29
N ASP A 10 -9.35 17.17 -18.80
CA ASP A 10 -9.92 17.16 -20.16
C ASP A 10 -8.83 17.03 -21.25
N ILE A 11 -7.60 17.49 -20.96
CA ILE A 11 -6.45 17.39 -21.88
C ILE A 11 -5.83 15.99 -21.83
N LEU A 12 -5.77 15.40 -20.64
CA LEU A 12 -5.18 14.09 -20.42
C LEU A 12 -6.11 12.95 -20.87
N ASP A 13 -7.41 13.23 -21.02
CA ASP A 13 -8.38 12.26 -21.54
C ASP A 13 -7.98 11.80 -22.96
N GLY A 14 -7.88 10.49 -23.15
CA GLY A 14 -7.35 9.87 -24.39
C GLY A 14 -5.83 9.90 -24.59
N HIS A 15 -5.06 10.61 -23.73
CA HIS A 15 -3.59 10.58 -23.72
C HIS A 15 -3.02 9.65 -22.64
N VAL A 16 -3.86 9.16 -21.73
CA VAL A 16 -3.52 8.10 -20.78
C VAL A 16 -3.59 6.75 -21.51
N ALA A 17 -2.43 6.24 -21.94
CA ALA A 17 -2.32 4.93 -22.59
C ALA A 17 -2.51 3.75 -21.61
N LEU A 18 -2.47 4.03 -20.30
CA LEU A 18 -2.61 3.05 -19.23
C LEU A 18 -3.38 3.67 -18.07
N ASP A 19 -4.68 3.37 -17.99
CA ASP A 19 -5.52 3.65 -16.83
C ASP A 19 -5.56 2.40 -15.94
N ILE A 20 -4.89 2.44 -14.79
CA ILE A 20 -4.91 1.33 -13.82
C ILE A 20 -5.95 1.66 -12.78
N GLN A 21 -7.13 1.04 -12.91
CA GLN A 21 -8.09 0.93 -11.82
C GLN A 21 -7.55 -0.10 -10.83
N CYS A 22 -6.71 0.35 -9.90
CA CYS A 22 -6.15 -0.54 -8.90
C CYS A 22 -7.27 -1.05 -7.98
N LEU A 23 -7.39 -2.37 -7.93
CA LEU A 23 -8.19 -3.08 -6.97
C LEU A 23 -7.46 -3.08 -5.60
N ASP A 24 -6.94 -1.94 -5.14
CA ASP A 24 -6.00 -1.83 -4.01
C ASP A 24 -6.54 -2.40 -2.68
N ARG A 25 -7.87 -2.58 -2.58
CA ARG A 25 -8.56 -3.02 -1.36
C ARG A 25 -9.32 -4.32 -1.47
N ILE A 26 -9.35 -4.97 -2.64
CA ILE A 26 -10.04 -6.25 -2.77
C ILE A 26 -8.98 -7.34 -2.92
N TYR A 27 -8.55 -7.87 -1.78
CA TYR A 27 -8.09 -9.26 -1.66
C TYR A 27 -6.80 -9.69 -2.41
N LEU A 28 -5.76 -8.88 -2.42
CA LEU A 28 -4.43 -9.46 -2.19
C LEU A 28 -4.08 -9.27 -0.72
N ASN A 29 -4.54 -10.19 0.14
CA ASN A 29 -3.61 -10.63 1.18
C ASN A 29 -2.45 -11.23 0.40
N ALA A 30 -1.43 -10.42 0.07
CA ALA A 30 -0.22 -10.92 -0.53
C ALA A 30 0.19 -12.12 0.32
N TYR A 31 0.13 -13.32 -0.27
CA TYR A 31 0.41 -14.52 0.49
C TYR A 31 1.89 -14.45 0.86
N VAL A 32 2.15 -14.10 2.12
CA VAL A 32 3.50 -14.11 2.69
C VAL A 32 3.58 -15.35 3.57
N PRO A 33 4.14 -16.48 3.05
CA PRO A 33 4.11 -17.76 3.76
C PRO A 33 4.71 -17.71 5.17
N ARG A 34 5.60 -16.74 5.41
CA ARG A 34 6.32 -16.51 6.65
C ARG A 34 5.73 -15.41 7.54
N LEU A 35 4.47 -15.03 7.35
CA LEU A 35 3.74 -14.09 8.23
C LEU A 35 2.30 -14.55 8.50
N GLN A 36 2.06 -15.87 8.47
CA GLN A 36 0.73 -16.47 8.67
C GLN A 36 0.41 -16.76 10.14
N THR A 37 1.42 -16.76 11.03
CA THR A 37 1.24 -17.05 12.46
C THR A 37 1.89 -16.00 13.34
N SER A 38 1.47 -15.93 14.62
CA SER A 38 2.04 -15.01 15.60
C SER A 38 3.54 -15.23 15.81
N ALA A 39 4.01 -16.48 15.86
CA ALA A 39 5.42 -16.81 16.00
C ALA A 39 6.26 -16.28 14.82
N GLN A 40 5.71 -16.39 13.61
CA GLN A 40 6.35 -15.87 12.41
C GLN A 40 6.42 -14.34 12.38
N VAL A 41 5.37 -13.66 12.87
CA VAL A 41 5.36 -12.22 13.06
C VAL A 41 6.42 -11.79 14.08
N VAL A 42 6.55 -12.52 15.20
CA VAL A 42 7.57 -12.25 16.21
C VAL A 42 8.97 -12.38 15.60
N ALA A 43 9.25 -13.46 14.86
CA ALA A 43 10.53 -13.65 14.18
C ALA A 43 10.82 -12.53 13.16
N PHE A 44 9.80 -12.05 12.44
CA PHE A 44 9.95 -10.92 11.53
C PHE A 44 10.32 -9.62 12.27
N LEU A 45 9.65 -9.31 13.38
CA LEU A 45 9.93 -8.08 14.13
C LEU A 45 11.26 -8.14 14.88
N ALA A 46 11.58 -9.26 15.52
CA ALA A 46 12.77 -9.41 16.35
C ALA A 46 14.01 -9.80 15.54
N ASP A 47 13.94 -10.87 14.75
CA ASP A 47 15.11 -11.42 14.05
C ASP A 47 15.40 -10.69 12.74
N HIS A 48 14.36 -10.42 11.94
CA HIS A 48 14.54 -9.78 10.63
C HIS A 48 14.68 -8.26 10.71
N LEU A 49 13.84 -7.58 11.50
CA LEU A 49 13.91 -6.13 11.68
C LEU A 49 14.78 -5.67 12.86
N GLY A 50 15.21 -6.60 13.72
CA GLY A 50 16.14 -6.29 14.82
C GLY A 50 15.51 -5.54 15.99
N TYR A 51 14.18 -5.51 16.12
CA TYR A 51 13.56 -4.84 17.26
C TYR A 51 13.73 -5.66 18.54
N PRO A 52 14.12 -5.02 19.67
CA PRO A 52 14.32 -5.74 20.93
C PRO A 52 13.01 -6.33 21.49
N PHE A 53 11.86 -5.77 21.12
CA PHE A 53 10.54 -6.24 21.53
C PHE A 53 9.57 -6.27 20.35
N PRO A 54 8.92 -7.42 20.07
CA PRO A 54 7.95 -7.56 18.98
C PRO A 54 6.59 -6.94 19.36
N SER A 55 6.54 -5.60 19.43
CA SER A 55 5.33 -4.86 19.80
C SER A 55 4.41 -4.62 18.60
N PRO A 56 3.08 -4.82 18.72
CA PRO A 56 2.11 -4.47 17.68
C PRO A 56 2.13 -2.98 17.29
N ALA A 57 2.59 -2.09 18.18
CA ALA A 57 2.71 -0.65 17.88
C ALA A 57 3.69 -0.36 16.72
N LEU A 58 4.64 -1.26 16.47
CA LEU A 58 5.59 -1.13 15.36
C LEU A 58 4.90 -1.17 13.99
N PHE A 59 3.78 -1.89 13.86
CA PHE A 59 3.04 -1.94 12.60
C PHE A 59 2.51 -0.59 12.17
N LYS A 60 2.08 0.25 13.12
CA LYS A 60 1.66 1.62 12.81
C LYS A 60 2.82 2.42 12.21
N GLN A 61 3.99 2.34 12.82
CA GLN A 61 5.17 3.07 12.35
C GLN A 61 5.65 2.59 10.97
N ILE A 62 5.55 1.29 10.68
CA ILE A 62 5.85 0.72 9.37
C ILE A 62 4.83 1.20 8.34
N GLY A 63 3.54 1.16 8.68
CA GLY A 63 2.44 1.58 7.82
C GLY A 63 2.49 3.07 7.47
N ASP A 64 2.78 3.94 8.44
CA ASP A 64 2.87 5.40 8.24
C ASP A 64 4.00 5.82 7.25
N ARG A 65 4.91 4.91 6.86
CA ARG A 65 6.00 5.20 5.91
C ARG A 65 5.59 5.06 4.44
N PHE A 66 4.46 4.43 4.17
CA PHE A 66 3.93 4.17 2.82
C PHE A 66 2.63 4.96 2.62
#